data_AF-A0AAD7FT65-F1
#
_entry.id   AF-A0AAD7FT65-F1
#
_cell.length_a   1.000
_cell.length_b   1.000
_cell.length_c   1.000
_cell.angle_alpha   90.00
_cell.angle_beta   90.00
_cell.angle_gamma   90.00
#
_symmetry.space_group_name_H-M   'P 1'
#
loop_
_entity.id
_entity.type
_entity.pdbx_description
1 polymer ?
#
loop_
_entity_poly.entity_id
_entity_poly.type
_entity_poly.pdbx_seq_one_letter_code
_entity_poly.pdbx_strand_id
1 'polypeptide(L)'
;MSNPQLGIYGKVILGVTISGIALSVAVLVACGYLAFFRSARTHLDRVSFRLLVYALVSHVIFGMLGPVDLLYVFPGWQCSLLAFLLNFNLLFSASIFFCVALNLMLVLVYNVNGRRMEKYYIIGSLLLSGACLGSAYASGRLGADTNNHQCWYNNENENEMLRWAIGTQMFWMLLLAAAELGVFLVVVVFLLPFIFESIGTVARRSTDSESQTRSNTRLTIVRLRGIILRIGIYPLVSCVMNILASVLSVYQLKEQAEPVPSGPPALPGLMVYSTRPLVYSMIAATDPSFVRALRALRAHRAAPESSSTQQTTHVPVSVCLSTFVDLTVESNHGAESNYLGHSENSSLNSGENTVGMSLTTEKAESINKDGGVAESLAGPSAAAHWEVARQI
;
A
#
# COMPACT_ATOMS: atom_id res chain seq x y z
N MET A 1 -7.06 -41.25 18.33
CA MET A 1 -8.38 -40.79 18.79
C MET A 1 -8.59 -39.38 18.27
N SER A 2 -9.48 -39.19 17.30
CA SER A 2 -9.80 -37.86 16.75
C SER A 2 -10.65 -37.09 17.77
N ASN A 3 -10.10 -36.01 18.33
CA ASN A 3 -10.79 -35.17 19.28
C ASN A 3 -11.96 -34.46 18.56
N PRO A 4 -13.24 -34.73 18.87
CA PRO A 4 -14.38 -34.25 18.08
C PRO A 4 -14.46 -32.72 18.00
N GLN A 5 -13.95 -32.02 19.02
CA GLN A 5 -13.84 -30.56 19.04
C GLN A 5 -12.93 -30.03 17.94
N LEU A 6 -11.79 -30.69 17.69
CA LEU A 6 -10.86 -30.31 16.62
C LEU A 6 -11.52 -30.39 15.23
N GLY A 7 -12.48 -31.31 15.07
CA GLY A 7 -13.24 -31.45 13.83
C GLY A 7 -14.20 -30.29 13.54
N ILE A 8 -14.84 -29.71 14.55
CA ILE A 8 -15.76 -28.56 14.35
C ILE A 8 -14.95 -27.32 13.98
N TYR A 9 -13.89 -27.03 14.74
CA TYR A 9 -13.06 -25.86 14.51
C TYR A 9 -12.33 -25.90 13.17
N GLY A 10 -11.77 -27.05 12.80
CA GLY A 10 -11.15 -27.24 11.48
C GLY A 10 -12.12 -26.95 10.34
N LYS A 11 -13.39 -27.36 10.46
CA LYS A 11 -14.43 -27.04 9.46
C LYS A 11 -14.71 -25.55 9.37
N VAL A 12 -14.78 -24.84 10.49
CA VAL A 12 -15.01 -23.38 10.50
C VAL A 12 -13.83 -22.64 9.89
N ILE A 13 -12.59 -22.96 10.30
CA ILE A 13 -11.36 -22.38 9.74
C ILE A 13 -11.30 -22.59 8.23
N LEU A 14 -11.56 -23.82 7.78
CA LEU A 14 -11.55 -24.17 6.37
C LEU A 14 -12.64 -23.41 5.60
N GLY A 15 -13.86 -23.31 6.14
CA GLY A 15 -14.96 -22.57 5.53
C GLY A 15 -14.66 -21.07 5.37
N VAL A 16 -14.09 -20.44 6.40
CA VAL A 16 -13.67 -19.03 6.35
C VAL A 16 -12.52 -18.83 5.35
N THR A 17 -11.55 -19.74 5.34
CA THR A 17 -10.41 -19.68 4.42
C THR A 17 -10.86 -19.85 2.96
N ILE A 18 -11.68 -20.86 2.66
CA ILE A 18 -12.20 -21.12 1.31
C ILE A 18 -13.04 -19.94 0.83
N SER A 19 -13.93 -19.40 1.66
CA SER A 19 -14.74 -18.24 1.27
C SER A 19 -13.87 -16.99 1.03
N GLY A 20 -12.84 -16.77 1.86
CA GLY A 20 -11.87 -15.70 1.66
C GLY A 20 -11.07 -15.84 0.36
N ILE A 21 -10.60 -17.05 0.03
CA ILE A 21 -9.89 -17.32 -1.23
C ILE A 21 -10.83 -17.12 -2.42
N ALA A 22 -12.04 -17.69 -2.36
CA ALA A 22 -13.02 -17.58 -3.44
C ALA A 22 -13.37 -16.11 -3.74
N LEU A 23 -13.60 -15.31 -2.70
CA LEU A 23 -13.86 -13.88 -2.85
C LEU A 23 -12.62 -13.14 -3.42
N SER A 24 -11.43 -13.46 -2.93
CA SER A 24 -10.17 -12.88 -3.43
C SER A 24 -9.94 -13.18 -4.91
N VAL A 25 -10.13 -14.44 -5.32
CA VAL A 25 -10.02 -14.87 -6.72
C VAL A 25 -11.09 -14.18 -7.58
N ALA A 26 -12.34 -14.10 -7.11
CA ALA A 26 -13.41 -13.39 -7.83
C ALA A 26 -13.06 -11.92 -8.06
N VAL A 27 -12.51 -11.23 -7.04
CA VAL A 27 -12.04 -9.85 -7.16
C VAL A 27 -10.87 -9.74 -8.12
N LEU A 28 -9.87 -10.62 -8.05
CA LEU A 28 -8.72 -10.62 -8.97
C LEU A 28 -9.15 -10.86 -10.43
N VAL A 29 -10.06 -11.79 -10.66
CA VAL A 29 -10.64 -12.05 -11.99
C VAL A 29 -11.42 -10.83 -12.48
N ALA A 30 -12.22 -10.18 -11.62
CA ALA A 30 -12.92 -8.95 -11.99
C ALA A 30 -11.93 -7.81 -12.30
N CYS A 31 -10.85 -7.66 -11.54
CA CYS A 31 -9.79 -6.69 -11.81
C CYS A 31 -9.12 -6.96 -13.16
N GLY A 32 -8.75 -8.22 -13.44
CA GLY A 32 -8.18 -8.62 -14.73
C GLY A 32 -9.15 -8.36 -15.87
N TYR A 33 -10.42 -8.71 -15.71
CA TYR A 33 -11.48 -8.45 -16.68
C TYR A 33 -11.63 -6.95 -16.99
N LEU A 34 -11.70 -6.12 -15.95
CA LEU A 34 -11.80 -4.66 -16.09
C LEU A 34 -10.53 -4.05 -16.73
N ALA A 35 -9.35 -4.64 -16.50
CA ALA A 35 -8.10 -4.18 -17.10
C ALA A 35 -8.05 -4.34 -18.63
N PHE A 36 -8.84 -5.25 -19.22
CA PHE A 36 -8.95 -5.39 -20.67
C PHE A 36 -9.73 -4.23 -21.34
N PHE A 37 -10.59 -3.52 -20.60
CA PHE A 37 -11.36 -2.40 -21.16
C PHE A 37 -10.62 -1.08 -20.98
N ARG A 38 -10.29 -0.40 -22.09
CA ARG A 38 -9.56 0.89 -22.07
C ARG A 38 -10.25 1.95 -21.20
N SER A 39 -11.59 2.00 -21.23
CA SER A 39 -12.40 2.94 -20.42
C SER A 39 -12.31 2.65 -18.92
N ALA A 40 -12.27 1.38 -18.51
CA ALA A 40 -12.18 1.00 -17.10
C ALA A 40 -10.72 1.05 -16.58
N ARG A 41 -9.74 0.76 -17.43
CA ARG A 41 -8.32 0.70 -17.09
C ARG A 41 -7.78 2.01 -16.53
N THR A 42 -8.22 3.15 -17.04
CA THR A 42 -7.79 4.48 -16.54
C THR A 42 -8.13 4.67 -15.07
N HIS A 43 -9.24 4.09 -14.59
CA HIS A 43 -9.62 4.16 -13.18
C HIS A 43 -8.83 3.20 -12.29
N LEU A 44 -8.29 2.11 -12.86
CA LEU A 44 -7.48 1.11 -12.15
C LEU A 44 -5.98 1.45 -12.13
N ASP A 45 -5.52 2.46 -12.89
CA ASP A 45 -4.11 2.84 -13.03
C ASP A 45 -3.49 3.49 -11.78
N ARG A 46 -4.21 3.46 -10.66
CA ARG A 46 -3.75 4.02 -9.38
C ARG A 46 -2.73 3.09 -8.73
N VAL A 47 -1.56 3.62 -8.40
CA VAL A 47 -0.44 2.88 -7.77
C VAL A 47 -0.89 2.12 -6.52
N SER A 48 -1.58 2.77 -5.57
CA SER A 48 -2.08 2.12 -4.36
C SER A 48 -3.01 0.93 -4.65
N PHE A 49 -3.80 1.00 -5.73
CA PHE A 49 -4.67 -0.10 -6.13
C PHE A 49 -3.87 -1.27 -6.72
N ARG A 50 -2.85 -0.99 -7.54
CA ARG A 50 -1.93 -2.03 -8.04
C ARG A 50 -1.19 -2.73 -6.90
N LEU A 51 -0.67 -1.96 -5.94
CA LEU A 51 -0.05 -2.51 -4.72
C LEU A 51 -1.03 -3.40 -3.95
N LEU A 52 -2.28 -2.97 -3.78
CA LEU A 52 -3.32 -3.78 -3.15
C LEU A 52 -3.57 -5.11 -3.89
N VAL A 53 -3.57 -5.09 -5.23
CA VAL A 53 -3.69 -6.31 -6.05
C VAL A 53 -2.50 -7.25 -5.80
N TYR A 54 -1.27 -6.74 -5.69
CA TYR A 54 -0.10 -7.58 -5.36
C TYR A 54 -0.21 -8.21 -3.96
N ALA A 55 -0.65 -7.44 -2.96
CA ALA A 55 -0.94 -7.98 -1.62
C ALA A 55 -2.04 -9.05 -1.66
N LEU A 56 -3.10 -8.84 -2.44
CA LEU A 56 -4.20 -9.80 -2.58
C LEU A 56 -3.75 -11.10 -3.23
N VAL A 57 -2.90 -11.04 -4.27
CA VAL A 57 -2.29 -12.24 -4.89
C VAL A 57 -1.48 -13.03 -3.85
N SER A 58 -0.65 -12.35 -3.06
CA SER A 58 0.12 -12.97 -1.97
C SER A 58 -0.80 -13.65 -0.94
N HIS A 59 -1.91 -13.01 -0.58
CA HIS A 59 -2.90 -13.60 0.34
C HIS A 59 -3.66 -14.78 -0.24
N VAL A 60 -3.90 -14.82 -1.54
CA VAL A 60 -4.47 -16.01 -2.20
C VAL A 60 -3.50 -17.19 -2.12
N ILE A 61 -2.20 -16.95 -2.38
CA ILE A 61 -1.17 -17.98 -2.24
C ILE A 61 -1.10 -18.47 -0.79
N PHE A 62 -0.98 -17.57 0.18
CA PHE A 62 -1.01 -17.90 1.60
C PHE A 62 -2.27 -18.70 2.00
N GLY A 63 -3.44 -18.24 1.54
CA GLY A 63 -4.71 -18.90 1.81
C GLY A 63 -4.78 -20.31 1.21
N MET A 64 -4.21 -20.56 0.04
CA MET A 64 -4.16 -21.90 -0.55
C MET A 64 -3.19 -22.83 0.18
N LEU A 65 -2.05 -22.30 0.64
CA LEU A 65 -1.04 -23.09 1.34
C LEU A 65 -1.47 -23.46 2.78
N GLY A 66 -2.27 -22.62 3.45
CA GLY A 66 -2.71 -22.85 4.82
C GLY A 66 -3.48 -24.16 5.04
N PRO A 67 -4.53 -24.46 4.26
CA PRO A 67 -5.23 -25.75 4.32
C PRO A 67 -4.33 -26.93 3.96
N VAL A 68 -3.36 -26.74 3.05
CA VAL A 68 -2.41 -27.79 2.69
C VAL A 68 -1.53 -28.14 3.90
N ASP A 69 -1.03 -27.13 4.62
CA ASP A 69 -0.30 -27.29 5.88
C ASP A 69 -1.14 -27.95 6.99
N LEU A 70 -2.42 -27.56 7.09
CA LEU A 70 -3.33 -28.13 8.09
C LEU A 70 -3.69 -29.61 7.82
N LEU A 71 -3.77 -30.01 6.55
CA LEU A 71 -4.25 -31.34 6.15
C LEU A 71 -3.15 -32.35 5.90
N TYR A 72 -1.94 -31.91 5.57
CA TYR A 72 -0.85 -32.78 5.15
C TYR A 72 0.44 -32.48 5.92
N VAL A 73 0.95 -33.52 6.59
CA VAL A 73 2.29 -33.48 7.19
C VAL A 73 3.29 -33.94 6.14
N PHE A 74 4.06 -33.00 5.59
CA PHE A 74 5.12 -33.32 4.64
C PHE A 74 6.40 -33.75 5.36
N PRO A 75 7.06 -34.84 4.96
CA PRO A 75 8.40 -35.14 5.44
C PRO A 75 9.48 -34.33 4.69
N GLY A 76 10.57 -34.01 5.39
CA GLY A 76 11.78 -33.46 4.78
C GLY A 76 11.62 -32.05 4.20
N TRP A 77 12.28 -31.79 3.06
CA TRP A 77 12.46 -30.45 2.49
C TRP A 77 11.15 -29.77 2.03
N GLN A 78 10.13 -30.57 1.71
CA GLN A 78 8.82 -30.07 1.27
C GLN A 78 8.15 -29.26 2.37
N CYS A 79 8.29 -29.70 3.61
CA CYS A 79 7.75 -29.02 4.78
C CYS A 79 8.45 -27.69 5.04
N SER A 80 9.79 -27.69 4.96
CA SER A 80 10.58 -26.46 5.05
C SER A 80 10.21 -25.45 3.98
N LEU A 81 9.98 -25.89 2.73
CA LEU A 81 9.55 -25.03 1.63
C LEU A 81 8.13 -24.49 1.85
N LEU A 82 7.20 -25.31 2.32
CA LEU A 82 5.83 -24.89 2.64
C LEU A 82 5.83 -23.82 3.74
N ALA A 83 6.55 -24.06 4.83
CA ALA A 83 6.73 -23.10 5.93
C ALA A 83 7.38 -21.80 5.44
N PHE A 84 8.39 -21.89 4.57
CA PHE A 84 9.02 -20.72 3.96
C PHE A 84 8.00 -19.92 3.14
N LEU A 85 7.26 -20.57 2.24
CA LEU A 85 6.30 -19.89 1.36
C LEU A 85 5.14 -19.26 2.15
N LEU A 86 4.62 -19.94 3.17
CA LEU A 86 3.58 -19.39 4.05
C LEU A 86 4.04 -18.09 4.71
N ASN A 87 5.19 -18.13 5.38
CA ASN A 87 5.73 -16.97 6.09
C ASN A 87 6.16 -15.87 5.10
N PHE A 88 6.68 -16.23 3.93
CA PHE A 88 7.12 -15.28 2.90
C PHE A 88 5.94 -14.49 2.35
N ASN A 89 4.86 -15.16 1.97
CA ASN A 89 3.68 -14.48 1.45
C ASN A 89 3.01 -13.61 2.52
N LEU A 90 3.06 -14.03 3.79
CA LEU A 90 2.54 -13.26 4.90
C LEU A 90 3.32 -11.96 5.13
N LEU A 91 4.65 -12.03 5.22
CA LEU A 91 5.52 -10.88 5.43
C LEU A 91 5.59 -9.96 4.20
N PHE A 92 5.59 -10.54 2.99
CA PHE A 92 5.54 -9.80 1.74
C PHE A 92 4.26 -8.97 1.63
N SER A 93 3.12 -9.58 1.92
CA SER A 93 1.84 -8.87 1.88
C SER A 93 1.78 -7.73 2.92
N ALA A 94 2.24 -7.97 4.15
CA ALA A 94 2.33 -6.93 5.18
C ALA A 94 3.24 -5.77 4.75
N SER A 95 4.38 -6.07 4.11
CA SER A 95 5.29 -5.06 3.59
C SER A 95 4.64 -4.23 2.48
N ILE A 96 3.86 -4.87 1.59
CA ILE A 96 3.11 -4.16 0.54
C ILE A 96 2.01 -3.26 1.13
N PHE A 97 1.29 -3.69 2.17
CA PHE A 97 0.32 -2.82 2.85
C PHE A 97 0.98 -1.61 3.50
N PHE A 98 2.15 -1.79 4.11
CA PHE A 98 2.97 -0.66 4.56
C PHE A 98 3.33 0.26 3.41
N CYS A 99 3.74 -0.27 2.25
CA CYS A 99 3.99 0.55 1.05
C CYS A 99 2.74 1.28 0.55
N VAL A 100 1.53 0.73 0.69
CA VAL A 100 0.28 1.43 0.38
C VAL A 100 0.10 2.65 1.30
N ALA A 101 0.35 2.48 2.59
CA ALA A 101 0.31 3.56 3.58
C ALA A 101 1.37 4.63 3.27
N LEU A 102 2.60 4.21 2.99
CA LEU A 102 3.71 5.09 2.68
C LEU A 102 3.47 5.86 1.38
N ASN A 103 2.92 5.21 0.35
CA ASN A 103 2.54 5.89 -0.89
C ASN A 103 1.48 6.97 -0.64
N LEU A 104 0.52 6.74 0.26
CA LEU A 104 -0.47 7.73 0.64
C LEU A 104 0.19 8.97 1.27
N MET A 105 1.10 8.75 2.20
CA MET A 105 1.84 9.85 2.84
C MET A 105 2.73 10.59 1.85
N LEU A 106 3.47 9.88 1.00
CA LEU A 106 4.35 10.50 0.00
C LEU A 106 3.58 11.35 -1.02
N VAL A 107 2.44 10.85 -1.50
CA VAL A 107 1.61 11.59 -2.47
C VAL A 107 0.90 12.78 -1.81
N LEU A 108 0.32 12.60 -0.61
CA LEU A 108 -0.48 13.67 0.02
C LEU A 108 0.36 14.73 0.74
N VAL A 109 1.38 14.31 1.47
CA VAL A 109 2.16 15.21 2.34
C VAL A 109 3.35 15.80 1.57
N TYR A 110 4.04 14.96 0.79
CA TYR A 110 5.29 15.34 0.13
C TYR A 110 5.15 15.59 -1.38
N ASN A 111 3.96 15.40 -1.95
CA ASN A 111 3.68 15.56 -3.39
C ASN A 111 4.66 14.78 -4.30
N VAL A 112 5.10 13.59 -3.85
CA VAL A 112 6.01 12.74 -4.62
C VAL A 112 5.23 11.90 -5.62
N ASN A 113 5.77 11.73 -6.83
CA ASN A 113 5.17 10.89 -7.86
C ASN A 113 5.20 9.39 -7.46
N GLY A 114 4.07 8.87 -7.00
CA GLY A 114 3.93 7.48 -6.59
C GLY A 114 4.22 6.46 -7.70
N ARG A 115 4.04 6.80 -8.98
CA ARG A 115 4.29 5.87 -10.11
C ARG A 115 5.75 5.48 -10.23
N ARG A 116 6.68 6.41 -9.94
CA ARG A 116 8.12 6.12 -9.93
C ARG A 116 8.51 5.24 -8.74
N MET A 117 7.79 5.38 -7.62
CA MET A 117 8.08 4.68 -6.37
C MET A 117 7.62 3.21 -6.36
N GLU A 118 6.67 2.85 -7.22
CA GLU A 118 6.09 1.51 -7.29
C GLU A 118 7.13 0.38 -7.41
N LYS A 119 8.14 0.56 -8.28
CA LYS A 119 9.19 -0.44 -8.48
C LYS A 119 9.99 -0.69 -7.19
N TYR A 120 10.28 0.38 -6.45
CA TYR A 120 11.03 0.31 -5.20
C TYR A 120 10.20 -0.35 -4.09
N TYR A 121 8.89 -0.13 -4.05
CA TYR A 121 8.01 -0.80 -3.10
C TYR A 121 8.01 -2.32 -3.28
N ILE A 122 7.90 -2.78 -4.53
CA ILE A 122 7.87 -4.22 -4.85
C ILE A 122 9.23 -4.85 -4.56
N ILE A 123 10.32 -4.26 -5.08
CA ILE A 123 11.68 -4.78 -4.88
C ILE A 123 12.03 -4.77 -3.38
N GLY A 124 11.76 -3.68 -2.68
CA GLY A 124 12.01 -3.57 -1.23
C GLY A 124 11.25 -4.62 -0.42
N SER A 125 9.97 -4.84 -0.74
CA SER A 125 9.14 -5.85 -0.04
C SER A 125 9.62 -7.28 -0.30
N LEU A 126 10.04 -7.58 -1.55
CA LEU A 126 10.62 -8.87 -1.91
C LEU A 126 11.95 -9.11 -1.19
N LEU A 127 12.84 -8.13 -1.20
CA LEU A 127 14.15 -8.22 -0.55
C LEU A 127 14.00 -8.35 0.98
N LEU A 128 13.12 -7.56 1.59
CA LEU A 128 12.87 -7.64 3.04
C LEU A 128 12.35 -9.03 3.42
N SER A 129 11.29 -9.50 2.75
CA SER A 129 10.69 -10.79 3.07
C SER A 129 11.62 -11.96 2.76
N GLY A 130 12.36 -11.88 1.65
CA GLY A 130 13.34 -12.86 1.23
C GLY A 130 14.56 -12.92 2.14
N ALA A 131 15.09 -11.79 2.60
CA ALA A 131 16.22 -11.76 3.52
C ALA A 131 15.85 -12.30 4.90
N CYS A 132 14.72 -11.85 5.46
CA CYS A 132 14.24 -12.27 6.78
C CYS A 132 14.00 -13.79 6.82
N LEU A 133 13.26 -14.34 5.87
CA LEU A 133 12.90 -15.77 5.91
C LEU A 133 13.88 -16.68 5.16
N GLY A 134 14.59 -16.15 4.18
CA GLY A 134 15.67 -16.86 3.51
C GLY A 134 16.78 -17.21 4.50
N SER A 135 17.04 -16.35 5.49
CA SER A 135 18.00 -16.66 6.56
C SER A 135 17.56 -17.87 7.42
N ALA A 136 16.27 -17.96 7.78
CA ALA A 136 15.71 -19.08 8.54
C ALA A 136 15.74 -20.38 7.72
N TYR A 137 15.37 -20.29 6.44
CA TYR A 137 15.37 -21.41 5.50
C TYR A 137 16.79 -21.93 5.26
N ALA A 138 17.75 -21.04 4.96
CA ALA A 138 19.14 -21.40 4.73
C ALA A 138 19.82 -21.99 5.98
N SER A 139 19.37 -21.59 7.18
CA SER A 139 19.86 -22.14 8.45
C SER A 139 19.25 -23.50 8.80
N GLY A 140 18.38 -24.06 7.95
CA GLY A 140 17.70 -25.35 8.21
C GLY A 140 16.73 -25.30 9.39
N ARG A 141 16.27 -24.10 9.78
CA ARG A 141 15.41 -23.89 10.96
C ARG A 141 13.92 -24.01 10.65
N LEU A 142 13.55 -24.13 9.39
CA LEU A 142 12.18 -24.43 8.96
C LEU A 142 12.03 -25.92 8.68
N GLY A 143 10.96 -26.55 9.15
CA GLY A 143 10.69 -27.97 8.97
C GLY A 143 9.43 -28.44 9.70
N ALA A 144 9.32 -29.75 9.92
CA ALA A 144 8.16 -30.33 10.60
C ALA A 144 8.25 -30.09 12.11
N ASP A 145 7.21 -29.49 12.68
CA ASP A 145 7.02 -29.40 14.12
C ASP A 145 6.40 -30.70 14.63
N THR A 146 7.17 -31.46 15.42
CA THR A 146 6.75 -32.75 15.97
C THR A 146 5.59 -32.62 16.96
N ASN A 147 5.42 -31.46 17.60
CA ASN A 147 4.41 -31.25 18.63
C ASN A 147 3.05 -30.91 18.02
N ASN A 148 3.05 -30.09 16.97
CA ASN A 148 1.81 -29.62 16.34
C ASN A 148 1.46 -30.33 15.03
N HIS A 149 2.34 -31.21 14.53
CA HIS A 149 2.17 -31.90 13.24
C HIS A 149 1.93 -30.92 12.09
N GLN A 150 2.65 -29.79 12.06
CA GLN A 150 2.54 -28.74 11.06
C GLN A 150 3.93 -28.35 10.53
N CYS A 151 3.99 -27.70 9.37
CA CYS A 151 5.22 -27.19 8.82
C CYS A 151 5.51 -25.78 9.36
N TRP A 152 6.46 -25.72 10.29
CA TRP A 152 6.81 -24.50 11.02
C TRP A 152 8.32 -24.40 11.26
N TYR A 153 8.76 -23.82 12.37
CA TYR A 153 10.15 -23.82 12.80
C TYR A 153 10.48 -25.17 13.45
N ASN A 154 11.49 -25.86 12.91
CA ASN A 154 12.00 -27.11 13.42
C ASN A 154 13.07 -26.83 14.47
N ASN A 155 12.79 -27.10 15.75
CA ASN A 155 13.84 -27.05 16.76
C ASN A 155 13.51 -27.92 17.98
N GLU A 156 14.51 -28.68 18.43
CA GLU A 156 14.46 -29.42 19.70
C GLU A 156 14.46 -28.46 20.90
N ASN A 157 15.08 -27.28 20.74
CA ASN A 157 15.18 -26.26 21.78
C ASN A 157 14.11 -25.17 21.59
N GLU A 158 13.13 -25.11 22.49
CA GLU A 158 12.04 -24.11 22.49
C GLU A 158 12.56 -22.67 22.46
N ASN A 159 13.61 -22.38 23.23
CA ASN A 159 14.22 -21.04 23.29
C ASN A 159 14.83 -20.61 21.95
N GLU A 160 15.41 -21.55 21.20
CA GLU A 160 15.95 -21.23 19.88
C GLU A 160 14.83 -21.06 18.86
N MET A 161 13.81 -21.92 18.88
CA MET A 161 12.61 -21.77 18.05
C MET A 161 11.99 -20.38 18.22
N LEU A 162 11.83 -19.95 19.48
CA LEU A 162 11.28 -18.64 19.82
C LEU A 162 12.14 -17.49 19.27
N ARG A 163 13.46 -17.57 19.42
CA ARG A 163 14.39 -16.55 18.89
C ARG A 163 14.29 -16.44 17.38
N TRP A 164 14.22 -17.57 16.68
CA TRP A 164 14.05 -17.58 15.22
C TRP A 164 12.70 -16.99 14.83
N ALA A 165 11.59 -17.49 15.37
CA ALA A 165 10.25 -16.99 15.06
C ALA A 165 10.09 -15.48 15.33
N ILE A 166 10.67 -14.98 16.43
CA ILE A 166 10.67 -13.54 16.73
C ILE A 166 11.53 -12.78 15.71
N GLY A 167 12.77 -13.20 15.48
CA GLY A 167 13.75 -12.46 14.69
C GLY A 167 13.45 -12.40 13.19
N THR A 168 12.76 -13.41 12.65
CA THR A 168 12.53 -13.54 11.20
C THR A 168 11.14 -13.07 10.79
N GLN A 169 10.18 -13.02 11.71
CA GLN A 169 8.77 -12.75 11.39
C GLN A 169 8.09 -11.80 12.36
N MET A 170 7.96 -12.15 13.65
CA MET A 170 7.10 -11.38 14.57
C MET A 170 7.61 -9.95 14.78
N PHE A 171 8.92 -9.79 14.93
CA PHE A 171 9.55 -8.48 15.07
C PHE A 171 9.25 -7.60 13.84
N TRP A 172 9.42 -8.13 12.64
CA TRP A 172 9.21 -7.40 11.39
C TRP A 172 7.74 -7.08 11.14
N MET A 173 6.83 -8.01 11.42
CA MET A 173 5.38 -7.77 11.32
C MET A 173 4.93 -6.66 12.28
N LEU A 174 5.44 -6.65 13.51
CA LEU A 174 5.14 -5.62 14.50
C LEU A 174 5.75 -4.28 14.10
N LEU A 175 6.98 -4.27 13.60
CA LEU A 175 7.66 -3.06 13.11
C LEU A 175 6.90 -2.44 11.94
N LEU A 176 6.46 -3.25 10.97
CA LEU A 176 5.65 -2.80 9.84
C LEU A 176 4.30 -2.25 10.32
N ALA A 177 3.62 -2.92 11.25
CA ALA A 177 2.35 -2.44 11.80
C ALA A 177 2.52 -1.10 12.57
N ALA A 178 3.59 -0.95 13.34
CA ALA A 178 3.92 0.29 14.03
C ALA A 178 4.25 1.42 13.03
N ALA A 179 5.00 1.11 11.98
CA ALA A 179 5.31 2.07 10.92
C ALA A 179 4.05 2.46 10.12
N GLU A 180 3.18 1.51 9.80
CA GLU A 180 1.86 1.75 9.20
C GLU A 180 1.03 2.71 10.06
N LEU A 181 0.98 2.48 11.38
CA LEU A 181 0.27 3.33 12.33
C LEU A 181 0.88 4.75 12.35
N GLY A 182 2.21 4.85 12.42
CA GLY A 182 2.89 6.15 12.40
C GLY A 182 2.59 6.95 11.13
N VAL A 183 2.70 6.31 9.96
CA VAL A 183 2.38 6.91 8.66
C VAL A 183 0.90 7.31 8.59
N PHE A 184 0.00 6.47 9.07
CA PHE A 184 -1.43 6.79 9.15
C PHE A 184 -1.70 8.00 10.03
N LEU A 185 -1.09 8.08 11.21
CA LEU A 185 -1.23 9.23 12.12
C LEU A 185 -0.73 10.52 11.48
N VAL A 186 0.42 10.49 10.79
CA VAL A 186 0.94 11.66 10.05
C VAL A 186 -0.06 12.13 9.01
N VAL A 187 -0.62 11.22 8.21
CA VAL A 187 -1.63 11.55 7.19
C VAL A 187 -2.89 12.12 7.84
N VAL A 188 -3.38 11.53 8.93
CA VAL A 188 -4.56 12.04 9.65
C VAL A 188 -4.31 13.44 10.17
N VAL A 189 -3.19 13.68 10.87
CA VAL A 189 -2.83 15.00 11.42
C VAL A 189 -2.73 16.05 10.30
N PHE A 190 -2.11 15.71 9.17
CA PHE A 190 -2.05 16.57 8.00
C PHE A 190 -3.44 16.93 7.45
N LEU A 191 -4.40 16.01 7.53
CA LEU A 191 -5.77 16.19 7.04
C LEU A 191 -6.71 16.85 8.03
N LEU A 192 -6.38 16.90 9.32
CA LEU A 192 -7.23 17.50 10.36
C LEU A 192 -7.62 18.96 10.06
N PRO A 193 -6.70 19.87 9.66
CA PRO A 193 -7.06 21.26 9.36
C PRO A 193 -8.12 21.36 8.25
N PHE A 194 -7.96 20.58 7.18
CA PHE A 194 -8.92 20.53 6.07
C PHE A 194 -10.29 20.04 6.52
N ILE A 195 -10.32 19.05 7.42
CA ILE A 195 -11.57 18.54 7.99
C ILE A 195 -12.22 19.61 8.87
N PHE A 196 -11.47 20.30 9.74
CA PHE A 196 -12.03 21.33 10.62
C PHE A 196 -12.56 22.54 9.85
N GLU A 197 -11.85 23.00 8.82
CA GLU A 197 -12.33 24.12 8.00
C GLU A 197 -13.60 23.76 7.22
N SER A 198 -13.71 22.51 6.76
CA SER A 198 -14.92 22.01 6.10
C SER A 198 -16.15 22.01 7.01
N ILE A 199 -15.97 21.83 8.33
CA ILE A 199 -17.06 21.82 9.31
C ILE A 199 -17.44 23.26 9.68
N GLY A 200 -16.45 24.13 9.92
CA GLY A 200 -16.68 25.53 10.31
C GLY A 200 -17.44 26.35 9.26
N THR A 201 -17.15 26.12 7.97
CA THR A 201 -17.83 26.80 6.86
C THR A 201 -19.30 26.40 6.69
N VAL A 202 -19.70 25.20 7.16
CA VAL A 202 -21.10 24.75 7.13
C VAL A 202 -21.90 25.38 8.27
N ALA A 203 -21.31 25.52 9.47
CA ALA A 203 -21.99 26.08 10.63
C ALA A 203 -22.30 27.59 10.50
N ARG A 204 -21.44 28.35 9.81
CA ARG A 204 -21.57 29.82 9.70
C ARG A 204 -22.50 30.29 8.57
N ARG A 205 -23.05 29.38 7.76
CA ARG A 205 -23.79 29.71 6.51
C ARG A 205 -25.30 29.47 6.58
N SER A 206 -25.85 29.26 7.78
CA SER A 206 -27.28 28.99 7.98
C SER A 206 -28.19 30.24 7.91
N THR A 207 -27.65 31.44 7.67
CA THR A 207 -28.41 32.69 7.84
C THR A 207 -28.57 33.59 6.61
N ASP A 208 -27.82 33.40 5.51
CA ASP A 208 -27.93 34.28 4.34
C ASP A 208 -28.32 33.56 3.05
N SER A 209 -29.55 33.86 2.63
CA SER A 209 -30.22 33.47 1.40
C SER A 209 -29.58 34.14 0.18
N GLU A 210 -28.55 33.54 -0.42
CA GLU A 210 -28.14 33.93 -1.78
C GLU A 210 -27.57 32.76 -2.59
N SER A 211 -27.97 32.74 -3.86
CA SER A 211 -28.44 31.59 -4.62
C SER A 211 -27.45 31.07 -5.68
N GLN A 212 -27.62 29.78 -5.99
CA GLN A 212 -27.24 29.07 -7.22
C GLN A 212 -25.77 28.74 -7.57
N THR A 213 -24.75 29.55 -7.30
CA THR A 213 -23.33 29.17 -7.60
C THR A 213 -22.67 28.28 -6.54
N ARG A 214 -23.33 28.06 -5.39
CA ARG A 214 -22.78 27.40 -4.19
C ARG A 214 -22.93 25.88 -4.13
N SER A 215 -23.68 25.23 -5.04
CA SER A 215 -23.93 23.78 -4.96
C SER A 215 -22.72 22.91 -5.33
N ASN A 216 -21.85 23.39 -6.21
CA ASN A 216 -20.72 22.61 -6.72
C ASN A 216 -19.57 22.45 -5.71
N THR A 217 -19.25 23.48 -4.91
CA THR A 217 -18.12 23.44 -3.96
C THR A 217 -18.40 22.50 -2.77
N ARG A 218 -19.65 22.45 -2.30
CA ARG A 218 -20.07 21.59 -1.16
C ARG A 218 -20.00 20.10 -1.53
N LEU A 219 -20.29 19.77 -2.79
CA LEU A 219 -20.25 18.39 -3.29
C LEU A 219 -18.81 17.84 -3.36
N THR A 220 -17.83 18.69 -3.67
CA THR A 220 -16.41 18.31 -3.77
C THR A 220 -15.83 17.93 -2.41
N ILE A 221 -16.12 18.72 -1.37
CA ILE A 221 -15.60 18.51 -0.01
C ILE A 221 -16.12 17.21 0.62
N VAL A 222 -17.43 16.95 0.52
CA VAL A 222 -18.03 15.71 1.06
C VAL A 222 -17.49 14.47 0.32
N ARG A 223 -17.26 14.58 -0.99
CA ARG A 223 -16.63 13.51 -1.78
C ARG A 223 -15.18 13.28 -1.38
N LEU A 224 -14.40 14.34 -1.14
CA LEU A 224 -13.00 14.24 -0.75
C LEU A 224 -12.84 13.50 0.59
N ARG A 225 -13.68 13.82 1.59
CA ARG A 225 -13.67 13.16 2.90
C ARG A 225 -13.97 11.67 2.81
N GLY A 226 -14.94 11.29 1.97
CA GLY A 226 -15.26 9.88 1.73
C GLY A 226 -14.15 9.12 1.01
N ILE A 227 -13.42 9.79 0.10
CA ILE A 227 -12.27 9.21 -0.59
C ILE A 227 -11.12 9.01 0.41
N ILE A 228 -10.77 10.04 1.18
CA ILE A 228 -9.69 10.02 2.16
C ILE A 228 -9.90 8.96 3.25
N LEU A 229 -11.09 8.92 3.87
CA LEU A 229 -11.38 7.97 4.94
C LEU A 229 -11.35 6.52 4.43
N ARG A 230 -11.74 6.31 3.17
CA ARG A 230 -11.61 4.99 2.52
C ARG A 230 -10.15 4.67 2.20
N ILE A 231 -9.32 5.64 1.83
CA ILE A 231 -7.89 5.39 1.60
C ILE A 231 -7.12 5.15 2.90
N GLY A 232 -7.57 5.74 4.01
CA GLY A 232 -7.04 5.45 5.35
C GLY A 232 -7.48 4.09 5.91
N ILE A 233 -8.49 3.42 5.33
CA ILE A 233 -9.00 2.16 5.86
C ILE A 233 -8.04 0.99 5.61
N TYR A 234 -7.28 1.00 4.51
CA TYR A 234 -6.36 -0.11 4.18
C TYR A 234 -5.25 -0.25 5.24
N PRO A 235 -4.50 0.82 5.57
CA PRO A 235 -3.45 0.72 6.57
C PRO A 235 -4.02 0.45 7.97
N LEU A 236 -5.20 1.00 8.29
CA LEU A 236 -5.83 0.77 9.59
C LEU A 236 -6.20 -0.71 9.77
N VAL A 237 -6.87 -1.31 8.80
CA VAL A 237 -7.27 -2.71 8.87
C VAL A 237 -6.05 -3.63 8.83
N SER A 238 -5.05 -3.33 7.99
CA SER A 238 -3.76 -4.04 7.98
C SER A 238 -3.10 -4.02 9.35
N CYS A 239 -2.97 -2.84 9.95
CA CYS A 239 -2.38 -2.62 11.27
C CYS A 239 -3.10 -3.41 12.35
N VAL A 240 -4.44 -3.33 12.42
CA VAL A 240 -5.25 -4.09 13.38
C VAL A 240 -5.04 -5.60 13.20
N MET A 241 -5.09 -6.11 11.97
CA MET A 241 -4.92 -7.54 11.69
C MET A 241 -3.49 -8.01 12.00
N ASN A 242 -2.47 -7.19 11.78
CA ASN A 242 -1.07 -7.49 12.06
C ASN A 242 -0.75 -7.46 13.57
N ILE A 243 -1.27 -6.48 14.31
CA ILE A 243 -1.16 -6.43 15.77
C ILE A 243 -1.87 -7.64 16.37
N LEU A 244 -3.12 -7.89 15.97
CA LEU A 244 -3.91 -9.00 16.51
C LEU A 244 -3.24 -10.35 16.25
N ALA A 245 -2.75 -10.58 15.03
CA ALA A 245 -2.02 -11.80 14.69
C ALA A 245 -0.75 -11.95 15.53
N SER A 246 0.05 -10.88 15.69
CA SER A 246 1.30 -10.92 16.46
C SER A 246 1.05 -11.21 17.95
N VAL A 247 0.06 -10.54 18.55
CA VAL A 247 -0.33 -10.76 19.95
C VAL A 247 -0.80 -12.19 20.18
N LEU A 248 -1.64 -12.71 19.29
CA LEU A 248 -2.14 -14.09 19.39
C LEU A 248 -1.02 -15.12 19.18
N SER A 249 -0.09 -14.86 18.27
CA SER A 249 1.06 -15.75 18.08
C SER A 249 2.00 -15.77 19.28
N VAL A 250 2.26 -14.62 19.93
CA VAL A 250 3.03 -14.59 21.19
C VAL A 250 2.31 -15.33 22.31
N TYR A 251 0.99 -15.16 22.41
CA TYR A 251 0.18 -15.88 23.38
C TYR A 251 0.24 -17.40 23.16
N GLN A 252 0.13 -17.85 21.91
CA GLN A 252 0.25 -19.27 21.54
C GLN A 252 1.60 -19.86 21.88
N LEU A 253 2.69 -19.13 21.61
CA LEU A 253 4.05 -19.55 21.96
C LEU A 253 4.23 -19.70 23.47
N LYS A 254 3.62 -18.81 24.27
CA LYS A 254 3.68 -18.90 25.73
C LYS A 254 2.92 -20.11 26.26
N GLU A 255 1.75 -20.40 25.69
CA GLU A 255 0.93 -21.53 26.16
C GLU A 255 1.52 -22.90 25.77
N GLN A 256 2.23 -22.98 24.65
CA GLN A 256 2.97 -24.19 24.27
C GLN A 256 4.09 -24.55 25.27
N ALA A 257 4.60 -23.59 26.04
CA ALA A 257 5.63 -23.83 27.04
C ALA A 257 5.07 -24.42 28.35
N GLU A 258 3.75 -24.45 28.56
CA GLU A 258 3.15 -25.01 29.77
C GLU A 258 2.87 -26.52 29.63
N PRO A 259 3.25 -27.36 30.61
CA PRO A 259 3.19 -28.83 30.50
C PRO A 259 1.78 -29.42 30.51
N VAL A 260 0.73 -28.61 30.74
CA VAL A 260 -0.67 -29.04 30.77
C VAL A 260 -1.48 -28.16 29.82
N PRO A 261 -1.73 -28.60 28.57
CA PRO A 261 -2.53 -27.83 27.63
C PRO A 261 -3.99 -27.77 28.11
N SER A 262 -4.45 -26.58 28.50
CA SER A 262 -5.76 -26.36 29.13
C SER A 262 -6.90 -26.08 28.13
N GLY A 263 -6.67 -26.28 26.83
CA GLY A 263 -7.66 -26.13 25.77
C GLY A 263 -6.99 -26.11 24.39
N PRO A 264 -7.69 -25.74 23.31
CA PRO A 264 -7.08 -25.48 22.00
C PRO A 264 -6.77 -23.97 21.82
N PRO A 265 -5.72 -23.42 22.44
CA PRO A 265 -5.35 -22.00 22.35
C PRO A 265 -4.88 -21.55 20.98
N ALA A 266 -4.60 -22.52 20.09
CA ALA A 266 -4.25 -22.25 18.71
C ALA A 266 -5.40 -21.61 17.91
N LEU A 267 -6.65 -21.74 18.38
CA LEU A 267 -7.83 -21.41 17.59
C LEU A 267 -7.95 -19.92 17.21
N PRO A 268 -7.84 -18.96 18.14
CA PRO A 268 -8.07 -17.55 17.79
C PRO A 268 -7.03 -17.03 16.79
N GLY A 269 -5.76 -17.44 16.92
CA GLY A 269 -4.72 -17.05 15.96
C GLY A 269 -5.00 -17.61 14.56
N LEU A 270 -5.36 -18.88 14.45
CA LEU A 270 -5.74 -19.52 13.18
C LEU A 270 -6.94 -18.81 12.53
N MET A 271 -7.95 -18.42 13.30
CA MET A 271 -9.09 -17.66 12.80
C MET A 271 -8.67 -16.29 12.24
N VAL A 272 -7.78 -15.58 12.93
CA VAL A 272 -7.27 -14.28 12.48
C VAL A 272 -6.47 -14.42 11.19
N TYR A 273 -5.63 -15.45 11.05
CA TYR A 273 -4.93 -15.71 9.79
C TYR A 273 -5.89 -16.09 8.66
N SER A 274 -6.91 -16.90 8.95
CA SER A 274 -7.91 -17.37 7.98
C SER A 274 -8.84 -16.27 7.48
N THR A 275 -9.11 -15.26 8.29
CA THR A 275 -9.98 -14.13 7.93
C THR A 275 -9.27 -13.07 7.08
N ARG A 276 -7.93 -13.05 7.03
CA ARG A 276 -7.16 -12.06 6.26
C ARG A 276 -7.56 -11.99 4.77
N PRO A 277 -7.60 -13.09 4.00
CA PRO A 277 -8.00 -13.03 2.59
C PRO A 277 -9.42 -12.48 2.40
N LEU A 278 -10.34 -12.84 3.30
CA LEU A 278 -11.71 -12.35 3.28
C LEU A 278 -11.77 -10.83 3.50
N VAL A 279 -11.12 -10.35 4.56
CA VAL A 279 -11.11 -8.92 4.90
C VAL A 279 -10.46 -8.09 3.79
N TYR A 280 -9.31 -8.53 3.26
CA TYR A 280 -8.61 -7.79 2.22
C TYR A 280 -9.31 -7.83 0.86
N SER A 281 -10.00 -8.92 0.52
CA SER A 281 -10.82 -8.98 -0.69
C SER A 281 -12.06 -8.08 -0.59
N MET A 282 -12.71 -7.99 0.58
CA MET A 282 -13.79 -7.03 0.80
C MET A 282 -13.31 -5.58 0.66
N ILE A 283 -12.14 -5.28 1.19
CA ILE A 283 -11.50 -3.97 1.05
C ILE A 283 -11.20 -3.67 -0.44
N ALA A 284 -10.63 -4.61 -1.17
CA ALA A 284 -10.37 -4.46 -2.61
C ALA A 284 -11.66 -4.30 -3.43
N ALA A 285 -12.72 -5.05 -3.11
CA ALA A 285 -14.02 -4.96 -3.78
C ALA A 285 -14.74 -3.62 -3.52
N THR A 286 -14.51 -3.01 -2.37
CA THR A 286 -15.10 -1.72 -1.98
C THR A 286 -14.24 -0.51 -2.36
N ASP A 287 -13.08 -0.76 -2.98
CA ASP A 287 -12.15 0.28 -3.41
C ASP A 287 -12.81 1.24 -4.43
N PRO A 288 -12.67 2.57 -4.26
CA PRO A 288 -13.27 3.54 -5.17
C PRO A 288 -12.82 3.40 -6.64
N SER A 289 -11.57 3.05 -6.90
CA SER A 289 -11.05 2.80 -8.25
C SER A 289 -11.73 1.60 -8.87
N PHE A 290 -11.89 0.51 -8.11
CA PHE A 290 -12.62 -0.67 -8.57
C PHE A 290 -14.09 -0.37 -8.88
N VAL A 291 -14.79 0.31 -7.96
CA VAL A 291 -16.20 0.68 -8.15
C VAL A 291 -16.39 1.65 -9.33
N ARG A 292 -15.49 2.61 -9.52
CA ARG A 292 -15.51 3.54 -10.67
C ARG A 292 -15.27 2.82 -11.98
N ALA A 293 -14.29 1.92 -12.04
CA ALA A 293 -14.02 1.08 -13.21
C ALA A 293 -15.25 0.25 -13.59
N LEU A 294 -15.92 -0.36 -12.60
CA LEU A 294 -17.13 -1.14 -12.83
C LEU A 294 -18.30 -0.29 -13.35
N ARG A 295 -18.46 0.94 -12.83
CA ARG A 295 -19.48 1.89 -13.33
C ARG A 295 -19.18 2.34 -14.75
N ALA A 296 -17.92 2.65 -15.07
CA ALA A 296 -17.49 3.03 -16.41
C ALA A 296 -17.78 1.92 -17.43
N LEU A 297 -17.53 0.66 -17.07
CA LEU A 297 -17.87 -0.49 -17.90
C LEU A 297 -19.39 -0.62 -18.14
N ARG A 298 -20.20 -0.45 -17.09
CA ARG A 298 -21.68 -0.50 -17.20
C ARG A 298 -22.21 0.61 -18.10
N ALA A 299 -21.68 1.82 -17.97
CA ALA A 299 -22.05 2.95 -18.82
C ALA A 299 -21.72 2.68 -20.30
N HIS A 300 -20.54 2.11 -20.58
CA HIS A 300 -20.14 1.73 -21.94
C HIS A 300 -21.06 0.67 -22.56
N ARG A 301 -21.60 -0.27 -21.76
CA ARG A 301 -22.56 -1.28 -22.26
C ARG A 301 -23.97 -0.75 -22.44
N ALA A 302 -24.34 0.29 -21.69
CA ALA A 302 -25.68 0.87 -21.71
C ALA A 302 -25.86 1.90 -22.83
N ALA A 303 -24.78 2.42 -23.42
CA ALA A 303 -24.85 3.29 -24.58
C ALA A 303 -25.39 2.46 -25.76
N PRO A 304 -26.63 2.71 -26.23
CA PRO A 304 -27.14 2.01 -27.40
C PRO A 304 -26.23 2.32 -28.60
N GLU A 305 -25.99 1.33 -29.46
CA GLU A 305 -25.40 1.51 -30.79
C GLU A 305 -26.35 2.30 -31.72
N SER A 306 -26.96 3.37 -31.21
CA SER A 306 -27.78 4.27 -32.01
C SER A 306 -26.87 5.06 -32.92
N SER A 307 -26.66 4.49 -34.10
CA SER A 307 -26.50 5.14 -35.39
C SER A 307 -25.41 6.21 -35.43
N SER A 308 -24.32 5.84 -36.09
CA SER A 308 -23.21 6.64 -36.57
C SER A 308 -23.62 7.87 -37.40
N THR A 309 -24.37 8.80 -36.84
CA THR A 309 -24.45 10.16 -37.39
C THR A 309 -23.24 10.88 -36.84
N GLN A 310 -22.17 10.94 -37.65
CA GLN A 310 -21.02 11.81 -37.48
C GLN A 310 -21.51 13.25 -37.28
N GLN A 311 -21.80 13.63 -36.04
CA GLN A 311 -22.00 15.02 -35.68
C GLN A 311 -20.91 15.34 -34.66
N THR A 312 -19.87 16.00 -35.16
CA THR A 312 -18.82 16.71 -34.42
C THR A 312 -19.46 17.69 -33.45
N THR A 313 -19.94 17.18 -32.32
CA THR A 313 -20.38 17.99 -31.19
C THR A 313 -19.26 17.97 -30.17
N HIS A 314 -18.72 19.15 -29.92
CA HIS A 314 -17.84 19.46 -28.81
C HIS A 314 -18.46 18.93 -27.52
N VAL A 315 -18.01 17.74 -27.07
CA VAL A 315 -18.37 17.24 -25.75
C VAL A 315 -17.63 18.11 -24.74
N PRO A 316 -18.32 18.87 -23.87
CA PRO A 316 -17.64 19.56 -22.79
C PRO A 316 -17.00 18.49 -21.92
N VAL A 317 -15.67 18.49 -21.89
CA VAL A 317 -14.88 17.65 -21.01
C VAL A 317 -15.23 18.07 -19.58
N SER A 318 -16.23 17.42 -19.00
CA SER A 318 -16.46 17.45 -17.55
C SER A 318 -15.32 16.67 -16.93
N VAL A 319 -14.19 17.36 -16.79
CA VAL A 319 -12.96 16.87 -16.16
C VAL A 319 -13.36 16.47 -14.74
N CYS A 320 -13.50 15.17 -14.52
CA CYS A 320 -13.71 14.62 -13.22
C CYS A 320 -12.42 14.89 -12.42
N LEU A 321 -12.46 15.87 -11.53
CA LEU A 321 -11.36 16.37 -10.70
C LEU A 321 -10.70 15.31 -9.79
N SER A 322 -11.03 14.02 -9.94
CA SER A 322 -10.29 12.92 -9.32
C SER A 322 -9.08 12.45 -10.14
N THR A 323 -8.94 12.89 -11.39
CA THR A 323 -7.70 12.73 -12.19
C THR A 323 -6.70 13.86 -11.87
N PHE A 324 -7.10 14.87 -11.09
CA PHE A 324 -6.24 16.01 -10.76
C PHE A 324 -5.07 15.64 -9.83
N VAL A 325 -5.22 14.58 -9.03
CA VAL A 325 -4.11 14.01 -8.24
C VAL A 325 -3.04 13.33 -9.12
N ASP A 326 -3.37 12.95 -10.37
CA ASP A 326 -2.41 12.35 -11.32
C ASP A 326 -1.89 13.37 -12.37
N LEU A 327 -2.47 14.57 -12.47
CA LEU A 327 -2.08 15.61 -13.46
C LEU A 327 -1.23 16.74 -12.88
N THR A 328 -1.14 16.89 -11.55
CA THR A 328 -0.31 17.94 -10.92
C THR A 328 1.20 17.68 -11.02
N VAL A 329 1.64 16.53 -11.54
CA VAL A 329 3.07 16.24 -11.77
C VAL A 329 3.54 16.59 -13.19
N GLU A 330 2.64 16.80 -14.15
CA GLU A 330 3.06 17.10 -15.55
C GLU A 330 3.09 18.61 -15.88
N SER A 331 2.64 19.48 -14.97
CA SER A 331 2.55 20.94 -15.23
C SER A 331 3.80 21.76 -14.85
N ASN A 332 4.84 21.17 -14.25
CA ASN A 332 6.04 21.91 -13.79
C ASN A 332 7.27 21.78 -14.71
N HIS A 333 7.10 21.39 -15.97
CA HIS A 333 8.19 21.34 -16.97
C HIS A 333 7.97 22.21 -18.22
N GLY A 334 7.01 23.15 -18.18
CA GLY A 334 6.66 23.98 -19.34
C GLY A 334 6.97 25.47 -19.26
N ALA A 335 7.56 25.97 -18.16
CA ALA A 335 7.71 27.42 -17.94
C ALA A 335 9.17 27.82 -17.68
N GLU A 336 10.10 27.40 -18.53
CA GLU A 336 11.43 28.03 -18.60
C GLU A 336 12.04 27.87 -20.00
N SER A 337 11.51 28.59 -20.97
CA SER A 337 12.23 28.94 -22.19
C SER A 337 11.52 30.08 -22.89
N ASN A 338 11.80 31.31 -22.45
CA ASN A 338 11.72 32.51 -23.27
C ASN A 338 12.23 33.70 -22.45
N TYR A 339 13.56 33.87 -22.39
CA TYR A 339 14.21 35.18 -22.25
C TYR A 339 15.71 35.02 -22.53
N LEU A 340 16.09 35.25 -23.79
CA LEU A 340 17.23 36.09 -24.19
C LEU A 340 17.39 35.99 -25.71
N GLY A 341 16.98 37.05 -26.39
CA GLY A 341 17.45 37.31 -27.74
C GLY A 341 18.89 37.80 -27.70
N HIS A 342 19.68 37.38 -28.67
CA HIS A 342 20.62 38.29 -29.30
C HIS A 342 20.87 37.84 -30.74
N SER A 343 20.46 38.71 -31.66
CA SER A 343 20.91 38.74 -33.04
C SER A 343 22.35 39.22 -33.03
N GLU A 344 23.28 38.43 -33.59
CA GLU A 344 24.53 38.91 -34.17
C GLU A 344 24.90 38.03 -35.36
N ASN A 345 24.92 38.65 -36.54
CA ASN A 345 25.65 38.18 -37.70
C ASN A 345 27.14 38.14 -37.36
N SER A 346 27.83 37.05 -37.68
CA SER A 346 29.19 37.10 -38.24
C SER A 346 29.64 35.74 -38.76
N SER A 347 30.30 35.82 -39.90
CA SER A 347 30.86 34.78 -40.74
C SER A 347 32.21 34.23 -40.26
N LEU A 348 32.57 33.08 -40.85
CA LEU A 348 33.92 32.64 -41.26
C LEU A 348 34.83 31.87 -40.26
N ASN A 349 35.34 30.74 -40.79
CA ASN A 349 36.59 30.02 -40.45
C ASN A 349 36.68 29.35 -39.08
N SER A 350 37.52 28.34 -38.81
CA SER A 350 38.33 27.35 -39.54
C SER A 350 39.09 26.63 -38.40
N GLY A 351 39.39 25.34 -38.55
CA GLY A 351 40.63 24.77 -37.99
C GLY A 351 40.64 24.20 -36.56
N GLU A 352 40.98 22.90 -36.53
CA GLU A 352 41.98 22.26 -35.65
C GLU A 352 41.76 22.08 -34.13
N ASN A 353 41.77 20.79 -33.75
CA ASN A 353 42.64 20.12 -32.77
C ASN A 353 43.06 20.89 -31.50
N THR A 354 42.91 20.26 -30.32
CA THR A 354 44.00 19.52 -29.62
C THR A 354 43.60 19.19 -28.17
N VAL A 355 44.07 18.01 -27.76
CA VAL A 355 44.20 17.38 -26.43
C VAL A 355 44.60 18.33 -25.29
N GLY A 356 44.12 18.07 -24.06
CA GLY A 356 44.66 18.70 -22.85
C GLY A 356 44.08 18.16 -21.54
N MET A 357 44.70 17.10 -21.03
CA MET A 357 44.54 16.52 -19.69
C MET A 357 45.40 17.30 -18.68
N SER A 358 44.88 17.70 -17.52
CA SER A 358 45.70 17.82 -16.30
C SER A 358 44.86 17.93 -15.02
N LEU A 359 45.11 17.00 -14.11
CA LEU A 359 44.95 17.18 -12.67
C LEU A 359 45.90 18.28 -12.19
N THR A 360 45.47 19.07 -11.19
CA THR A 360 46.36 19.51 -10.10
C THR A 360 45.58 19.69 -8.81
N THR A 361 46.26 19.30 -7.75
CA THR A 361 46.00 19.29 -6.32
C THR A 361 46.02 20.66 -5.65
N GLU A 362 45.51 20.66 -4.42
CA GLU A 362 45.87 21.52 -3.27
C GLU A 362 45.59 23.02 -3.33
N LYS A 363 44.73 23.49 -2.42
CA LYS A 363 45.13 24.49 -1.42
C LYS A 363 44.17 24.53 -0.23
N ALA A 364 44.71 24.35 0.96
CA ALA A 364 44.11 24.75 2.22
C ALA A 364 44.42 26.23 2.47
N GLU A 365 43.43 27.04 2.86
CA GLU A 365 43.68 28.19 3.75
C GLU A 365 42.42 28.81 4.37
N SER A 366 42.60 29.17 5.63
CA SER A 366 42.01 30.28 6.38
C SER A 366 40.50 30.31 6.69
N ILE A 367 40.23 29.89 7.92
CA ILE A 367 39.50 30.64 8.96
C ILE A 367 39.20 32.10 8.56
N ASN A 368 37.91 32.43 8.41
CA ASN A 368 37.43 33.78 8.68
C ASN A 368 36.20 33.69 9.59
N LYS A 369 36.31 34.39 10.72
CA LYS A 369 35.29 34.60 11.74
C LYS A 369 34.46 35.83 11.35
N ASP A 370 33.26 35.87 11.90
CA ASP A 370 32.38 37.02 12.03
C ASP A 370 31.45 37.34 10.84
N GLY A 371 30.15 37.29 11.13
CA GLY A 371 29.10 37.65 10.20
C GLY A 371 27.75 37.12 10.66
N GLY A 372 27.26 37.60 11.82
CA GLY A 372 25.90 37.34 12.26
C GLY A 372 24.89 37.91 11.26
N VAL A 373 24.15 37.03 10.61
CA VAL A 373 22.94 37.36 9.87
C VAL A 373 21.82 36.53 10.48
N ALA A 374 20.87 37.21 11.11
CA ALA A 374 19.62 36.63 11.56
C ALA A 374 18.85 36.18 10.31
N GLU A 375 19.01 34.91 9.94
CA GLU A 375 18.26 34.28 8.88
C GLU A 375 16.83 34.05 9.39
N SER A 376 15.95 34.92 8.92
CA SER A 376 14.51 34.82 9.05
C SER A 376 14.05 33.48 8.47
N LEU A 377 13.84 32.49 9.35
CA LEU A 377 13.08 31.27 9.09
C LEU A 377 11.60 31.62 8.90
N ALA A 378 11.29 32.43 7.89
CA ALA A 378 9.98 32.47 7.29
C ALA A 378 9.84 31.22 6.41
N GLY A 379 9.48 30.11 7.06
CA GLY A 379 9.09 28.89 6.35
C GLY A 379 8.05 29.21 5.27
N PRO A 380 8.05 28.49 4.15
CA PRO A 380 7.14 28.75 3.03
C PRO A 380 5.71 28.92 3.56
N SER A 381 5.14 30.09 3.28
CA SER A 381 3.81 30.50 3.73
C SER A 381 2.82 29.35 3.53
N ALA A 382 2.04 29.05 4.58
CA ALA A 382 0.95 28.08 4.54
C ALA A 382 0.00 28.30 3.34
N ALA A 383 -0.01 29.50 2.74
CA ALA A 383 -0.71 29.82 1.50
C ALA A 383 -0.21 29.04 0.27
N ALA A 384 1.08 28.75 0.15
CA ALA A 384 1.63 27.96 -0.97
C ALA A 384 1.28 26.47 -0.84
N HIS A 385 1.27 25.93 0.38
CA HIS A 385 0.73 24.58 0.65
C HIS A 385 -0.79 24.52 0.38
N TRP A 386 -1.50 25.62 0.60
CA TRP A 386 -2.94 25.74 0.34
C TRP A 386 -3.30 25.61 -1.14
N GLU A 387 -2.52 26.19 -2.05
CA GLU A 387 -2.81 26.11 -3.49
C GLU A 387 -2.60 24.68 -4.03
N VAL A 388 -1.61 23.94 -3.50
CA VAL A 388 -1.35 22.54 -3.86
C VAL A 388 -2.44 21.62 -3.33
N ALA A 389 -2.88 21.80 -2.07
CA ALA A 389 -3.98 21.00 -1.51
C ALA A 389 -5.34 21.32 -2.12
N ARG A 390 -5.53 22.52 -2.69
CA ARG A 390 -6.71 22.90 -3.48
C ARG A 390 -6.74 22.22 -4.86
N GLN A 391 -5.58 21.83 -5.39
CA GLN A 391 -5.43 21.11 -6.66
C GLN A 391 -5.49 19.58 -6.50
N ILE A 392 -5.48 19.04 -5.27
CA ILE A 392 -5.70 17.62 -4.94
C ILE A 392 -7.19 17.38 -4.66
#